data_AF-A0A7W0Z6G9-F1
#
_entry.id   AF-A0A7W0Z6G9-F1
#
_cell.length_a   1.000
_cell.length_b   1.000
_cell.length_c   1.000
_cell.angle_alpha   90.00
_cell.angle_beta   90.00
_cell.angle_gamma   90.00
#
_symmetry.space_group_name_H-M   'P 1'
#
loop_
_entity.id
_entity.type
_entity.pdbx_description
1 polymer ?
#
loop_
_entity_poly.entity_id
_entity_poly.type
_entity_poly.pdbx_seq_one_letter_code
_entity_poly.pdbx_strand_id
1 'polypeptide(L)'
;MTVPLATPTPPVAEGQATPARRALLRPGWPLTALLVLYPLWWALGLGTLILFALTVPMSIYLVRNRPIQVPKGFGVWLLFLLWVAVSITMIGRNPPQALPGTASDRLISVAFNVASYTALTVFLLYAGNLSEREYPRARMIRQLGILFIVTVVGGLVGTFLGDLEFTSPVELLLPAEVRADGFVRSMVHPSTAQLQQVLGYESPRPAAPFGYTNSWGFCLSVLLGWFVVSWFVRTGRARK
;
A
#
# COMPACT_ATOMS: atom_id res chain seq x y z
N MET A 1 -59.45 14.53 53.21
CA MET A 1 -58.69 13.96 52.08
C MET A 1 -57.71 15.01 51.59
N THR A 2 -56.45 14.92 52.00
CA THR A 2 -55.37 15.84 51.64
C THR A 2 -54.53 15.20 50.54
N VAL A 3 -54.51 15.84 49.36
CA VAL A 3 -53.68 15.41 48.22
C VAL A 3 -52.25 15.91 48.45
N PRO A 4 -51.20 15.07 48.35
CA PRO A 4 -49.83 15.54 48.49
C PRO A 4 -49.36 16.23 47.20
N LEU A 5 -48.76 17.41 47.36
CA LEU A 5 -48.07 18.15 46.29
C LEU A 5 -46.78 17.42 45.91
N ALA A 6 -46.67 17.01 44.64
CA ALA A 6 -45.45 16.44 44.08
C ALA A 6 -44.37 17.53 43.94
N THR A 7 -43.21 17.31 44.55
CA THR A 7 -42.01 18.13 44.36
C THR A 7 -41.42 17.91 42.96
N PRO A 8 -41.03 18.97 42.23
CA PRO A 8 -40.40 18.83 40.92
C PRO A 8 -38.97 18.26 41.06
N THR A 9 -38.68 17.20 40.31
CA THR A 9 -37.34 16.63 40.16
C THR A 9 -36.42 17.63 39.46
N PRO A 10 -35.20 17.90 39.95
CA PRO A 10 -34.27 18.79 39.26
C PRO A 10 -33.87 18.19 37.90
N PRO A 11 -33.59 19.04 36.88
CA PRO A 11 -33.13 18.56 35.60
C PRO A 11 -31.77 17.85 35.75
N VAL A 12 -31.70 16.61 35.27
CA VAL A 12 -30.45 15.88 35.13
C VAL A 12 -29.57 16.68 34.20
N ALA A 13 -28.46 17.21 34.73
CA ALA A 13 -27.46 17.89 33.93
C ALA A 13 -26.97 16.93 32.84
N GLU A 14 -27.34 17.19 31.59
CA GLU A 14 -26.79 16.52 30.43
C GLU A 14 -25.27 16.66 30.50
N GLY A 15 -24.61 15.51 30.68
CA GLY A 15 -23.16 15.44 30.72
C GLY A 15 -22.58 16.11 29.49
N GLN A 16 -21.94 17.26 29.71
CA GLN A 16 -21.17 17.96 28.70
C GLN A 16 -20.17 16.97 28.12
N ALA A 17 -20.43 16.52 26.89
CA ALA A 17 -19.50 15.68 26.16
C ALA A 17 -18.19 16.44 26.01
N THR A 18 -17.16 16.02 26.74
CA THR A 18 -15.81 16.54 26.62
C THR A 18 -15.42 16.55 25.14
N PRO A 19 -14.95 17.67 24.57
CA PRO A 19 -14.59 17.72 23.16
C PRO A 19 -13.41 16.75 22.97
N ALA A 20 -13.69 15.58 22.42
CA ALA A 20 -12.68 14.61 22.05
C ALA A 20 -11.67 15.34 21.16
N ARG A 21 -10.42 15.47 21.63
CA ARG A 21 -9.32 16.02 20.85
C ARG A 21 -9.35 15.36 19.48
N ARG A 22 -9.79 16.10 18.45
CA ARG A 22 -9.76 15.61 17.08
C ARG A 22 -8.30 15.37 16.77
N ALA A 23 -7.88 14.10 16.76
CA ALA A 23 -6.57 13.74 16.25
C ALA A 23 -6.43 14.40 14.86
N LEU A 24 -5.33 15.13 14.64
CA LEU A 24 -5.06 15.87 13.40
C LEU A 24 -5.24 14.97 12.15
N LEU A 25 -5.02 13.67 12.30
CA LEU A 25 -5.22 12.67 11.26
C LEU A 25 -6.18 11.58 11.75
N ARG A 26 -7.23 11.31 10.97
CA ARG A 26 -8.16 10.19 11.21
C ARG A 26 -7.40 8.86 11.11
N PRO A 27 -7.76 7.81 11.85
CA PRO A 27 -7.03 6.55 11.86
C PRO A 27 -6.65 6.06 10.48
N GLY A 28 -7.59 5.97 9.52
CA GLY A 28 -7.35 5.48 8.15
C GLY A 28 -6.51 6.38 7.20
N TRP A 29 -5.86 7.44 7.69
CA TRP A 29 -5.01 8.30 6.86
C TRP A 29 -3.87 7.56 6.13
N PRO A 30 -3.19 6.53 6.70
CA PRO A 30 -2.09 5.87 6.02
C PRO A 30 -2.54 5.17 4.73
N LEU A 31 -3.75 4.57 4.73
CA LEU A 31 -4.31 3.95 3.53
C LEU A 31 -4.68 5.00 2.47
N THR A 32 -5.21 6.15 2.88
CA THR A 32 -5.47 7.25 1.95
C THR A 32 -4.18 7.82 1.38
N ALA A 33 -3.15 8.00 2.21
CA ALA A 33 -1.83 8.43 1.77
C ALA A 33 -1.24 7.44 0.77
N LEU A 34 -1.36 6.12 1.03
CA LEU A 34 -0.91 5.12 0.07
C LEU A 34 -1.69 5.21 -1.24
N LEU A 35 -3.03 5.12 -1.21
CA LEU A 35 -3.83 4.90 -2.40
C LEU A 35 -3.97 6.14 -3.29
N VAL A 36 -4.08 7.33 -2.68
CA VAL A 36 -4.33 8.58 -3.42
C VAL A 36 -3.03 9.28 -3.78
N LEU A 37 -2.06 9.28 -2.87
CA LEU A 37 -0.78 9.96 -3.08
C LEU A 37 0.30 9.04 -3.66
N TYR A 38 -0.05 7.81 -4.07
CA TYR A 38 0.89 6.88 -4.71
C TYR A 38 1.73 7.51 -5.85
N PRO A 39 1.14 8.21 -6.85
CA PRO A 39 1.94 8.83 -7.90
C PRO A 39 2.89 9.92 -7.37
N LEU A 40 2.54 10.61 -6.27
CA LEU A 40 3.47 11.53 -5.61
C LEU A 40 4.63 10.76 -4.96
N TRP A 41 4.35 9.69 -4.21
CA TRP A 41 5.40 8.87 -3.61
C TRP A 41 6.32 8.26 -4.66
N TRP A 42 5.76 7.77 -5.77
CA TRP A 42 6.54 7.31 -6.91
C TRP A 42 7.45 8.41 -7.45
N ALA A 43 6.92 9.60 -7.74
CA ALA A 43 7.74 10.72 -8.23
C ALA A 43 8.82 11.17 -7.24
N LEU A 44 8.57 11.00 -5.94
CA LEU A 44 9.57 11.27 -4.90
C LEU A 44 10.67 10.21 -4.82
N GLY A 45 10.57 9.07 -5.53
CA GLY A 45 11.49 7.93 -5.39
C GLY A 45 11.15 7.00 -4.22
N LEU A 46 9.91 7.08 -3.72
CA LEU A 46 9.41 6.30 -2.59
C LEU A 46 8.41 5.22 -3.00
N GLY A 47 8.28 4.88 -4.29
CA GLY A 47 7.21 4.03 -4.83
C GLY A 47 6.96 2.75 -4.00
N THR A 48 7.99 1.93 -3.79
CA THR A 48 7.87 0.75 -2.91
C THR A 48 8.22 1.08 -1.45
N LEU A 49 9.11 2.04 -1.23
CA LEU A 49 9.63 2.40 0.11
C LEU A 49 8.55 3.00 1.04
N ILE A 50 7.53 3.64 0.47
CA ILE A 50 6.40 4.20 1.22
C ILE A 50 5.65 3.13 2.03
N LEU A 51 5.65 1.87 1.57
CA LEU A 51 5.05 0.77 2.31
C LEU A 51 5.71 0.58 3.68
N PHE A 52 7.05 0.67 3.75
CA PHE A 52 7.76 0.56 5.02
C PHE A 52 7.50 1.76 5.93
N ALA A 53 7.50 2.97 5.36
CA ALA A 53 7.20 4.18 6.13
C ALA A 53 5.79 4.15 6.74
N LEU A 54 4.78 3.75 5.97
CA LEU A 54 3.39 3.66 6.44
C LEU A 54 3.14 2.47 7.37
N THR A 55 4.01 1.45 7.35
CA THR A 55 3.95 0.33 8.30
C THR A 55 4.12 0.81 9.75
N VAL A 56 4.90 1.87 9.98
CA VAL A 56 5.14 2.41 11.33
C VAL A 56 3.85 2.92 12.01
N PRO A 57 3.11 3.91 11.46
CA PRO A 57 1.87 4.38 12.08
C PRO A 57 0.79 3.30 12.15
N MET A 58 0.73 2.39 11.17
CA MET A 58 -0.20 1.26 11.19
C MET A 58 0.10 0.28 12.33
N SER A 59 1.38 -0.03 12.55
CA SER A 59 1.83 -0.88 13.66
C SER A 59 1.52 -0.23 15.01
N ILE A 60 1.80 1.08 15.16
CA ILE A 60 1.47 1.82 16.38
C ILE A 60 -0.04 1.77 16.67
N TYR A 61 -0.88 1.95 15.64
CA TYR A 61 -2.32 1.82 15.78
C TYR A 61 -2.73 0.41 16.26
N LEU A 62 -2.21 -0.65 15.64
CA LEU A 62 -2.53 -2.04 16.02
C LEU A 62 -2.09 -2.39 17.44
N VAL A 63 -0.92 -1.91 17.87
CA VAL A 63 -0.42 -2.14 19.23
C VAL A 63 -1.29 -1.42 20.27
N ARG A 64 -1.79 -0.22 19.95
CA ARG A 64 -2.64 0.56 20.86
C ARG A 64 -4.09 0.07 20.91
N ASN A 65 -4.59 -0.55 19.85
CA ASN A 65 -5.99 -0.99 19.74
C ASN A 65 -6.08 -2.52 19.75
N ARG A 66 -5.83 -3.10 20.93
CA ARG A 66 -5.97 -4.55 21.17
C ARG A 66 -7.40 -4.89 21.62
N PRO A 67 -7.89 -6.13 21.37
CA PRO A 67 -7.23 -7.23 20.66
C PRO A 67 -7.25 -7.04 19.13
N ILE A 68 -6.18 -7.52 18.45
CA ILE A 68 -6.10 -7.50 16.98
C ILE A 68 -6.96 -8.64 16.43
N GLN A 69 -7.95 -8.31 15.62
CA GLN A 69 -8.77 -9.27 14.91
C GLN A 69 -8.03 -9.76 13.67
N VAL A 70 -7.93 -11.08 13.51
CA VAL A 70 -7.35 -11.70 12.31
C VAL A 70 -8.46 -12.16 11.38
N PRO A 71 -8.33 -11.99 10.05
CA PRO A 71 -9.36 -12.42 9.11
C PRO A 71 -9.46 -13.95 9.05
N LYS A 72 -10.64 -14.45 8.67
CA LYS A 72 -10.82 -15.87 8.37
C LYS A 72 -9.85 -16.27 7.25
N GLY A 73 -9.13 -17.37 7.43
CA GLY A 73 -8.12 -17.84 6.48
C GLY A 73 -6.72 -17.26 6.66
N PHE A 74 -6.46 -16.45 7.70
CA PHE A 74 -5.13 -15.92 8.01
C PHE A 74 -4.06 -17.02 8.19
N GLY A 75 -4.46 -18.24 8.58
CA GLY A 75 -3.56 -19.39 8.64
C GLY A 75 -2.87 -19.72 7.30
N VAL A 76 -3.53 -19.47 6.15
CA VAL A 76 -2.92 -19.66 4.83
C VAL A 76 -1.81 -18.64 4.59
N TRP A 77 -2.01 -17.39 5.03
CA TRP A 77 -0.96 -16.37 4.99
C TRP A 77 0.22 -16.75 5.89
N LEU A 78 -0.04 -17.27 7.10
CA LEU A 78 1.01 -17.74 7.99
C LEU A 78 1.78 -18.94 7.40
N LEU A 79 1.09 -19.87 6.75
CA LEU A 79 1.74 -20.98 6.04
C LEU A 79 2.62 -20.47 4.89
N PHE A 80 2.17 -19.45 4.15
CA PHE A 80 2.99 -18.77 3.15
C PHE A 80 4.23 -18.11 3.77
N LEU A 81 4.09 -17.39 4.89
CA LEU A 81 5.23 -16.78 5.58
C LEU A 81 6.22 -17.85 6.09
N LEU A 82 5.72 -18.97 6.60
CA LEU A 82 6.55 -20.11 6.98
C LEU A 82 7.29 -20.68 5.77
N TRP A 83 6.61 -20.81 4.63
CA TRP A 83 7.23 -21.25 3.38
C TRP A 83 8.34 -20.30 2.93
N VAL A 84 8.10 -18.98 3.01
CA VAL A 84 9.14 -17.96 2.77
C VAL A 84 10.32 -18.18 3.70
N ALA A 85 10.10 -18.37 5.01
CA ALA A 85 11.17 -18.60 5.97
C ALA A 85 12.00 -19.85 5.64
N VAL A 86 11.34 -20.96 5.26
CA VAL A 86 12.00 -22.19 4.82
C VAL A 86 12.79 -21.96 3.53
N SER A 87 12.26 -21.18 2.57
CA SER A 87 12.94 -20.91 1.29
C SER A 87 14.28 -20.17 1.46
N ILE A 88 14.46 -19.41 2.55
CA ILE A 88 15.71 -18.70 2.85
C ILE A 88 16.87 -19.69 3.04
N THR A 89 16.60 -20.92 3.49
CA THR A 89 17.63 -21.98 3.61
C THR A 89 18.28 -22.34 2.27
N MET A 90 17.65 -21.99 1.16
CA MET A 90 18.15 -22.24 -0.20
C MET A 90 18.95 -21.08 -0.79
N ILE A 91 19.17 -19.97 -0.07
CA ILE A 91 19.78 -18.74 -0.61
C ILE A 91 21.15 -18.96 -1.27
N GLY A 92 21.96 -19.92 -0.78
CA GLY A 92 23.27 -20.25 -1.34
C GLY A 92 23.25 -21.19 -2.54
N ARG A 93 22.08 -21.65 -3.00
CA ARG A 93 21.97 -22.59 -4.13
C ARG A 93 21.93 -21.83 -5.46
N ASN A 94 22.64 -22.36 -6.46
CA ASN A 94 22.63 -21.84 -7.84
C ASN A 94 21.94 -22.86 -8.76
N PRO A 95 20.59 -22.81 -8.88
CA PRO A 95 19.87 -23.71 -9.77
C PRO A 95 20.23 -23.45 -11.24
N PRO A 96 20.07 -24.45 -12.14
CA PRO A 96 20.29 -24.26 -13.56
C PRO A 96 19.48 -23.07 -14.10
N GLN A 97 20.07 -22.27 -15.01
CA GLN A 97 19.48 -21.07 -15.61
C GLN A 97 19.32 -19.86 -14.67
N ALA A 98 19.70 -19.94 -13.38
CA ALA A 98 19.77 -18.77 -12.52
C ALA A 98 21.09 -18.02 -12.71
N LEU A 99 21.09 -16.70 -12.47
CA LEU A 99 22.34 -15.95 -12.36
C LEU A 99 23.16 -16.51 -11.17
N PRO A 100 24.42 -16.90 -11.41
CA PRO A 100 25.29 -17.36 -10.34
C PRO A 100 25.52 -16.23 -9.35
N GLY A 101 25.48 -16.55 -8.07
CA GLY A 101 25.74 -15.60 -7.00
C GLY A 101 26.00 -16.32 -5.68
N THR A 102 26.54 -15.56 -4.73
CA THR A 102 26.77 -16.02 -3.37
C THR A 102 25.52 -15.79 -2.51
N ALA A 103 25.50 -16.40 -1.32
CA ALA A 103 24.45 -16.12 -0.34
C ALA A 103 24.46 -14.64 0.12
N SER A 104 25.64 -14.03 0.23
CA SER A 104 25.81 -12.63 0.61
C SER A 104 25.23 -11.68 -0.43
N ASP A 105 25.43 -11.95 -1.72
CA ASP A 105 24.92 -11.09 -2.81
C ASP A 105 23.38 -11.00 -2.80
N ARG A 106 22.73 -12.04 -2.29
CA ARG A 106 21.27 -12.17 -2.26
C ARG A 106 20.66 -11.69 -0.95
N LEU A 107 21.47 -11.44 0.08
CA LEU A 107 20.99 -11.15 1.43
C LEU A 107 20.12 -9.91 1.47
N ILE A 108 20.51 -8.85 0.75
CA ILE A 108 19.75 -7.59 0.67
C ILE A 108 18.37 -7.84 0.05
N SER A 109 18.32 -8.53 -1.09
CA SER A 109 17.06 -8.87 -1.75
C SER A 109 16.16 -9.74 -0.87
N VAL A 110 16.73 -10.70 -0.13
CA VAL A 110 15.98 -11.54 0.81
C VAL A 110 15.46 -10.71 1.98
N ALA A 111 16.30 -9.87 2.60
CA ALA A 111 15.90 -9.00 3.69
C ALA A 111 14.77 -8.05 3.27
N PHE A 112 14.88 -7.48 2.07
CA PHE A 112 13.85 -6.62 1.48
C PHE A 112 12.52 -7.37 1.28
N ASN A 113 12.56 -8.59 0.76
CA ASN A 113 11.36 -9.42 0.59
C ASN A 113 10.72 -9.77 1.94
N VAL A 114 11.50 -10.19 2.93
CA VAL A 114 11.01 -10.48 4.28
C VAL A 114 10.36 -9.25 4.90
N ALA A 115 11.04 -8.10 4.85
CA ALA A 115 10.49 -6.83 5.33
C ALA A 115 9.18 -6.48 4.60
N SER A 116 9.10 -6.71 3.29
CA SER A 116 7.91 -6.46 2.49
C SER A 116 6.74 -7.34 2.93
N TYR A 117 6.96 -8.63 3.18
CA TYR A 117 5.92 -9.52 3.69
C TYR A 117 5.47 -9.16 5.11
N THR A 118 6.40 -8.70 5.96
CA THR A 118 6.06 -8.16 7.29
C THR A 118 5.20 -6.90 7.15
N ALA A 119 5.58 -5.96 6.29
CA ALA A 119 4.80 -4.76 6.01
C ALA A 119 3.39 -5.13 5.51
N LEU A 120 3.27 -6.02 4.52
CA LEU A 120 1.99 -6.49 4.00
C LEU A 120 1.11 -7.14 5.08
N THR A 121 1.72 -7.88 6.02
CA THR A 121 1.01 -8.44 7.18
C THR A 121 0.41 -7.33 8.04
N VAL A 122 1.19 -6.28 8.32
CA VAL A 122 0.70 -5.10 9.07
C VAL A 122 -0.41 -4.40 8.30
N PHE A 123 -0.27 -4.17 7.00
CA PHE A 123 -1.30 -3.55 6.16
C PHE A 123 -2.62 -4.35 6.18
N LEU A 124 -2.55 -5.67 6.03
CA LEU A 124 -3.70 -6.56 6.05
C LEU A 124 -4.44 -6.49 7.39
N LEU A 125 -3.71 -6.64 8.50
CA LEU A 125 -4.28 -6.56 9.85
C LEU A 125 -4.84 -5.17 10.12
N TYR A 126 -4.09 -4.13 9.77
CA TYR A 126 -4.48 -2.75 9.98
C TYR A 126 -5.77 -2.40 9.22
N ALA A 127 -5.84 -2.70 7.92
CA ALA A 127 -7.04 -2.46 7.12
C ALA A 127 -8.25 -3.26 7.65
N GLY A 128 -8.03 -4.50 8.11
CA GLY A 128 -9.08 -5.34 8.69
C GLY A 128 -9.58 -4.91 10.07
N ASN A 129 -8.77 -4.15 10.82
CA ASN A 129 -9.11 -3.69 12.18
C ASN A 129 -9.62 -2.24 12.23
N LEU A 130 -9.73 -1.56 11.09
CA LEU A 130 -10.38 -0.25 11.03
C LEU A 130 -11.90 -0.40 10.98
N SER A 131 -12.60 0.33 11.83
CA SER A 131 -14.07 0.37 11.80
C SER A 131 -14.62 1.20 10.64
N GLU A 132 -15.89 0.98 10.28
CA GLU A 132 -16.57 1.77 9.22
C GLU A 132 -16.59 3.27 9.54
N ARG A 133 -16.56 3.65 10.83
CA ARG A 133 -16.50 5.05 11.27
C ARG A 133 -15.12 5.66 11.05
N GLU A 134 -14.07 4.88 11.25
CA GLU A 134 -12.68 5.33 11.11
C GLU A 134 -12.27 5.40 9.65
N TYR A 135 -12.60 4.36 8.89
CA TYR A 135 -12.27 4.26 7.48
C TYR A 135 -13.39 3.55 6.72
N PRO A 136 -14.35 4.31 6.17
CA PRO A 136 -15.49 3.72 5.48
C PRO A 136 -15.04 2.84 4.30
N ARG A 137 -15.62 1.65 4.17
CA ARG A 137 -15.33 0.74 3.03
C ARG A 137 -15.62 1.43 1.70
N ALA A 138 -16.62 2.29 1.69
CA ALA A 138 -16.93 3.18 0.58
C ALA A 138 -15.76 4.03 0.09
N ARG A 139 -15.02 4.59 1.04
CA ARG A 139 -13.87 5.43 0.75
C ARG A 139 -12.74 4.58 0.18
N MET A 140 -12.46 3.43 0.79
CA MET A 140 -11.44 2.50 0.31
C MET A 140 -11.68 2.07 -1.13
N ILE A 141 -12.90 1.61 -1.44
CA ILE A 141 -13.30 1.18 -2.79
C ILE A 141 -13.13 2.33 -3.80
N ARG A 142 -13.56 3.55 -3.44
CA ARG A 142 -13.39 4.71 -4.30
C ARG A 142 -11.92 5.06 -4.54
N GLN A 143 -11.08 4.98 -3.51
CA GLN A 143 -9.65 5.25 -3.64
C GLN A 143 -8.90 4.19 -4.45
N LEU A 144 -9.30 2.92 -4.35
CA LEU A 144 -8.83 1.86 -5.25
C LEU A 144 -9.22 2.16 -6.71
N GLY A 145 -10.45 2.63 -6.94
CA GLY A 145 -10.88 3.08 -8.27
C GLY A 145 -10.10 4.30 -8.78
N ILE A 146 -9.72 5.24 -7.90
CA ILE A 146 -8.82 6.35 -8.27
C ILE A 146 -7.43 5.82 -8.65
N LEU A 147 -6.88 4.89 -7.86
CA LEU A 147 -5.59 4.28 -8.15
C LEU A 147 -5.60 3.50 -9.48
N PHE A 148 -6.74 2.89 -9.85
CA PHE A 148 -6.93 2.32 -11.19
C PHE A 148 -6.76 3.37 -12.28
N ILE A 149 -7.44 4.52 -12.17
CA ILE A 149 -7.33 5.61 -13.15
C ILE A 149 -5.88 6.07 -13.25
N VAL A 150 -5.19 6.25 -12.11
CA VAL A 150 -3.76 6.60 -12.08
C VAL A 150 -2.92 5.54 -12.79
N THR A 151 -3.19 4.26 -12.55
CA THR A 151 -2.48 3.13 -13.20
C THR A 151 -2.68 3.15 -14.72
N VAL A 152 -3.90 3.43 -15.20
CA VAL A 152 -4.20 3.55 -16.63
C VAL A 152 -3.48 4.76 -17.23
N VAL A 153 -3.57 5.92 -16.60
CA VAL A 153 -2.90 7.15 -17.08
C VAL A 153 -1.37 6.96 -17.11
N GLY A 154 -0.78 6.40 -16.05
CA GLY A 154 0.65 6.07 -16.01
C GLY A 154 1.03 5.05 -17.08
N GLY A 155 0.16 4.08 -17.33
CA GLY A 155 0.32 3.12 -18.43
C GLY A 155 0.35 3.78 -19.80
N LEU A 156 -0.60 4.67 -20.09
CA LEU A 156 -0.65 5.44 -21.34
C LEU A 156 0.59 6.33 -21.49
N VAL A 157 1.01 7.01 -20.43
CA VAL A 157 2.26 7.78 -20.42
C VAL A 157 3.44 6.86 -20.73
N GLY A 158 3.56 5.69 -20.11
CA GLY A 158 4.62 4.73 -20.41
C GLY A 158 4.57 4.17 -21.84
N THR A 159 3.38 4.08 -22.45
CA THR A 159 3.22 3.66 -23.85
C THR A 159 3.71 4.72 -24.83
N PHE A 160 3.37 5.99 -24.59
CA PHE A 160 3.67 7.08 -25.54
C PHE A 160 4.97 7.84 -25.24
N LEU A 161 5.40 7.83 -23.99
CA LEU A 161 6.61 8.49 -23.47
C LEU A 161 7.44 7.47 -22.70
N GLY A 162 7.82 6.36 -23.37
CA GLY A 162 8.48 5.22 -22.74
C GLY A 162 9.90 5.49 -22.24
N ASP A 163 10.59 6.45 -22.84
CA ASP A 163 11.94 6.86 -22.44
C ASP A 163 11.93 7.90 -21.30
N LEU A 164 10.74 8.28 -20.81
CA LEU A 164 10.62 9.27 -19.75
C LEU A 164 11.02 8.67 -18.40
N GLU A 165 12.18 9.08 -17.93
CA GLU A 165 12.69 8.81 -16.58
C GLU A 165 13.28 10.09 -15.98
N PHE A 166 13.40 10.14 -14.66
CA PHE A 166 13.97 11.30 -13.99
C PHE A 166 14.60 10.92 -12.66
N THR A 167 15.63 11.66 -12.25
CA THR A 167 16.24 11.51 -10.92
C THR A 167 15.29 12.06 -9.86
N SER A 168 14.91 11.21 -8.91
CA SER A 168 13.97 11.61 -7.84
C SER A 168 14.66 12.40 -6.72
N PRO A 169 13.89 13.15 -5.91
CA PRO A 169 14.41 13.77 -4.69
C PRO A 169 15.11 12.79 -3.75
N VAL A 170 14.55 11.59 -3.52
CA VAL A 170 15.21 10.58 -2.68
C VAL A 170 16.53 10.14 -3.30
N GLU A 171 16.56 9.89 -4.61
CA GLU A 171 17.78 9.51 -5.31
C GLU A 171 18.87 10.58 -5.16
N LEU A 172 18.51 11.86 -5.30
CA LEU A 172 19.43 12.99 -5.13
C LEU A 172 20.07 13.06 -3.73
N LEU A 173 19.34 12.63 -2.70
CA LEU A 173 19.82 12.63 -1.32
C LEU A 173 20.74 11.45 -0.98
N LEU A 174 20.79 10.42 -1.83
CA LEU A 174 21.65 9.26 -1.60
C LEU A 174 23.11 9.55 -1.97
N PRO A 175 24.09 9.01 -1.21
CA PRO A 175 25.50 8.99 -1.59
C PRO A 175 25.72 8.34 -2.96
N ALA A 176 26.76 8.76 -3.67
CA ALA A 176 27.05 8.30 -5.02
C ALA A 176 27.25 6.77 -5.08
N GLU A 177 27.88 6.21 -4.06
CA GLU A 177 28.16 4.77 -3.93
C GLU A 177 26.87 3.97 -3.75
N VAL A 178 25.91 4.52 -3.02
CA VAL A 178 24.60 3.88 -2.77
C VAL A 178 23.71 3.98 -4.00
N ARG A 179 23.76 5.10 -4.73
CA ARG A 179 23.02 5.29 -5.99
C ARG A 179 23.57 4.43 -7.14
N ALA A 180 24.85 4.08 -7.11
CA ALA A 180 25.47 3.23 -8.11
C ALA A 180 25.00 1.77 -8.03
N ASP A 181 24.44 1.34 -6.90
CA ASP A 181 23.87 0.01 -6.76
C ASP A 181 22.58 -0.14 -7.59
N GLY A 182 22.56 -1.14 -8.47
CA GLY A 182 21.45 -1.33 -9.42
C GLY A 182 20.12 -1.69 -8.74
N PHE A 183 20.16 -2.34 -7.58
CA PHE A 183 18.96 -2.66 -6.80
C PHE A 183 18.43 -1.42 -6.09
N VAL A 184 19.30 -0.59 -5.51
CA VAL A 184 18.88 0.68 -4.91
C VAL A 184 18.30 1.60 -5.98
N ARG A 185 19.01 1.76 -7.11
CA ARG A 185 18.56 2.61 -8.21
C ARG A 185 17.20 2.18 -8.74
N SER A 186 16.93 0.88 -8.87
CA SER A 186 15.62 0.39 -9.32
C SER A 186 14.45 0.74 -8.38
N MET A 187 14.72 1.07 -7.12
CA MET A 187 13.70 1.51 -6.15
C MET A 187 13.44 3.00 -6.15
N VAL A 188 14.49 3.79 -6.39
CA VAL A 188 14.47 5.24 -6.18
C VAL A 188 14.48 6.05 -7.47
N HIS A 189 14.65 5.41 -8.64
CA HIS A 189 14.66 6.06 -9.96
C HIS A 189 13.33 5.85 -10.69
N PRO A 190 12.43 6.86 -10.74
CA PRO A 190 11.17 6.78 -11.45
C PRO A 190 11.38 6.72 -12.96
N SER A 191 10.76 5.72 -13.58
CA SER A 191 10.65 5.58 -15.03
C SER A 191 9.21 5.22 -15.41
N THR A 192 8.77 5.66 -16.58
CA THR A 192 7.42 5.43 -17.09
C THR A 192 7.26 4.08 -17.77
N ALA A 193 8.36 3.50 -18.28
CA ALA A 193 8.36 2.19 -18.92
C ALA A 193 9.68 1.43 -18.70
N GLN A 194 9.61 0.10 -18.80
CA GLN A 194 10.81 -0.73 -18.89
C GLN A 194 11.10 -1.01 -20.35
N LEU A 195 12.25 -0.56 -20.83
CA LEU A 195 12.76 -0.92 -22.14
C LEU A 195 13.27 -2.36 -22.09
N GLN A 196 12.66 -3.25 -22.89
CA GLN A 196 13.05 -4.66 -22.98
C GLN A 196 12.96 -5.16 -24.42
N GLN A 197 13.87 -6.06 -24.79
CA GLN A 197 13.90 -6.71 -26.10
C GLN A 197 13.12 -8.03 -26.08
N VAL A 198 11.80 -7.96 -25.91
CA VAL A 198 10.93 -9.17 -25.88
C VAL A 198 10.57 -9.64 -27.28
N LEU A 199 10.41 -8.71 -28.23
CA LEU A 199 9.96 -8.98 -29.61
C LEU A 199 11.10 -9.01 -30.63
N GLY A 200 12.35 -9.13 -30.18
CA GLY A 200 13.54 -8.98 -31.02
C GLY A 200 13.92 -7.53 -31.35
N TYR A 201 13.20 -6.56 -30.78
CA TYR A 201 13.52 -5.13 -30.82
C TYR A 201 13.16 -4.47 -29.47
N GLU A 202 13.77 -3.33 -29.16
CA GLU A 202 13.46 -2.57 -27.96
C GLU A 202 12.07 -1.98 -28.04
N SER A 203 11.24 -2.32 -27.07
CA SER A 203 9.87 -1.82 -26.98
C SER A 203 9.58 -1.36 -25.55
N PRO A 204 8.98 -0.17 -25.36
CA PRO A 204 8.62 0.32 -24.04
C PRO A 204 7.48 -0.51 -23.46
N ARG A 205 7.72 -1.08 -22.27
CA ARG A 205 6.70 -1.79 -21.49
C ARG A 205 6.21 -0.90 -20.35
N PRO A 206 4.94 -0.47 -20.34
CA PRO A 206 4.47 0.49 -19.35
C PRO A 206 4.65 0.02 -17.91
N ALA A 207 5.17 0.92 -17.07
CA ALA A 207 5.44 0.63 -15.66
C ALA A 207 4.87 1.69 -14.71
N ALA A 208 4.76 2.96 -15.12
CA ALA A 208 4.32 4.04 -14.22
C ALA A 208 2.90 3.82 -13.62
N PRO A 209 2.68 4.20 -12.36
CA PRO A 209 3.65 4.75 -11.39
C PRO A 209 4.33 3.65 -10.54
N PHE A 210 4.61 2.47 -11.10
CA PHE A 210 5.27 1.35 -10.43
C PHE A 210 6.70 1.16 -10.96
N GLY A 211 7.56 0.51 -10.18
CA GLY A 211 8.95 0.25 -10.60
C GLY A 211 9.11 -0.84 -11.65
N TYR A 212 8.05 -1.63 -11.91
CA TYR A 212 8.10 -2.77 -12.82
C TYR A 212 6.81 -2.89 -13.63
N THR A 213 6.94 -3.27 -14.90
CA THR A 213 5.83 -3.59 -15.81
C THR A 213 4.95 -4.68 -15.23
N ASN A 214 5.56 -5.70 -14.60
CA ASN A 214 4.80 -6.81 -14.01
C ASN A 214 3.93 -6.33 -12.84
N SER A 215 4.44 -5.39 -12.03
CA SER A 215 3.67 -4.75 -10.98
C SER A 215 2.54 -3.90 -11.55
N TRP A 216 2.82 -3.14 -12.61
CA TRP A 216 1.80 -2.37 -13.32
C TRP A 216 0.67 -3.26 -13.84
N GLY A 217 0.99 -4.35 -14.55
CA GLY A 217 0.00 -5.28 -15.11
C GLY A 217 -0.82 -6.00 -14.03
N PHE A 218 -0.18 -6.38 -12.93
CA PHE A 218 -0.87 -6.93 -11.76
C PHE A 218 -1.85 -5.92 -11.15
N CYS A 219 -1.39 -4.70 -10.88
CA CYS A 219 -2.21 -3.63 -10.31
C CYS A 219 -3.37 -3.27 -11.25
N LEU A 220 -3.13 -3.13 -12.55
CA LEU A 220 -4.18 -2.87 -13.54
C LEU A 220 -5.29 -3.92 -13.45
N SER A 221 -4.92 -5.20 -13.44
CA SER A 221 -5.86 -6.32 -13.42
C SER A 221 -6.69 -6.35 -12.14
N VAL A 222 -6.05 -6.20 -10.98
CA VAL A 222 -6.73 -6.24 -9.67
C VAL A 222 -7.60 -5.00 -9.46
N LEU A 223 -7.09 -3.81 -9.83
CA LEU A 223 -7.77 -2.55 -9.60
C LEU A 223 -8.95 -2.33 -10.55
N LEU A 224 -8.96 -2.95 -11.73
CA LEU A 224 -10.10 -2.91 -12.66
C LEU A 224 -11.41 -3.34 -11.97
N GLY A 225 -11.37 -4.44 -11.21
CA GLY A 225 -12.54 -4.91 -10.47
C GLY A 225 -13.04 -3.87 -9.45
N TRP A 226 -12.14 -3.23 -8.72
CA TRP A 226 -12.48 -2.19 -7.76
C TRP A 226 -12.99 -0.92 -8.41
N PHE A 227 -12.45 -0.53 -9.56
CA PHE A 227 -12.95 0.59 -10.35
C PHE A 227 -14.40 0.34 -10.76
N VAL A 228 -14.72 -0.84 -11.32
CA VAL A 228 -16.08 -1.20 -11.73
C VAL A 228 -17.07 -1.11 -10.56
N VAL A 229 -16.70 -1.68 -9.41
CA VAL A 229 -17.53 -1.62 -8.19
C VAL A 229 -17.70 -0.18 -7.71
N SER A 230 -16.64 0.63 -7.75
CA SER A 230 -16.66 2.01 -7.29
C SER A 230 -17.56 2.92 -8.14
N TRP A 231 -17.50 2.79 -9.47
CA TRP A 231 -18.04 3.77 -10.40
C TRP A 231 -19.42 3.40 -10.95
N PHE A 232 -19.73 2.11 -11.07
CA PHE A 232 -20.98 1.64 -11.68
C PHE A 232 -21.96 1.05 -10.67
N VAL A 233 -21.50 0.24 -9.72
CA VAL A 233 -22.40 -0.48 -8.80
C VAL A 233 -22.93 0.45 -7.70
N ARG A 234 -22.08 1.32 -7.16
CA ARG A 234 -22.44 2.18 -6.02
C ARG A 234 -23.19 3.44 -6.41
N THR A 235 -22.85 4.04 -7.55
CA THR A 235 -23.57 5.19 -8.12
C THR A 235 -25.01 4.82 -8.50
N GLY A 236 -25.21 3.59 -9.02
CA GLY A 236 -26.54 3.06 -9.34
C GLY A 236 -27.46 2.84 -8.12
N ARG A 237 -26.90 2.57 -6.93
CA ARG A 237 -27.68 2.47 -5.68
C ARG A 237 -27.95 3.81 -5.00
N ALA A 238 -27.14 4.82 -5.24
CA ALA A 238 -27.38 6.18 -4.72
C ALA A 238 -28.38 6.98 -5.58
N ARG A 239 -28.70 6.50 -6.78
CA ARG A 239 -29.68 7.08 -7.72
C ARG A 239 -31.07 6.43 -7.65
N LYS A 240 -31.27 5.42 -6.80
CA LYS A 240 -32.57 4.82 -6.49
C LYS A 240 -32.96 5.22 -5.08
#